data_AF-A0A438JT42-F1
#
_entry.id   AF-A0A438JT42-F1
#
_cell.length_a   1.000
_cell.length_b   1.000
_cell.length_c   1.000
_cell.angle_alpha   90.00
_cell.angle_beta   90.00
_cell.angle_gamma   90.00
#
_symmetry.space_group_name_H-M   'P 1'
#
loop_
_entity.id
_entity.type
_entity.pdbx_description
1 polymer ?
#
loop_
_entity_poly.entity_id
_entity_poly.type
_entity_poly.pdbx_seq_one_letter_code
_entity_poly.pdbx_strand_id
1 'polypeptide(L)'
;MGNRFMGRERDCSSTCIGLMDGESDNPTVENKQCPAKDLVVLLSRVMLVEFFLRYDTFDIESGTLLLGSSVTFKSITKATDT
;
A
#
# COMPACT_ATOMS: atom_id res chain seq x y z
N MET A 1 6.18 13.02 -4.38
CA MET A 1 6.01 11.89 -3.44
C MET A 1 5.37 10.72 -4.19
N GLY A 2 5.99 9.55 -4.26
CA GLY A 2 5.40 8.35 -4.91
C GLY A 2 6.43 7.45 -5.61
N ASN A 3 7.60 8.00 -5.91
CA ASN A 3 8.71 7.33 -6.60
C ASN A 3 9.83 6.85 -5.64
N ARG A 4 9.62 6.88 -4.32
CA ARG A 4 10.64 6.55 -3.29
C ARG A 4 11.24 5.15 -3.42
N PHE A 5 10.53 4.21 -4.05
CA PHE A 5 10.94 2.80 -4.18
C PHE A 5 11.09 2.38 -5.64
N MET A 6 11.18 3.32 -6.58
CA MET A 6 11.39 3.04 -8.00
C MET A 6 12.87 3.08 -8.36
N GLY A 7 13.29 2.24 -9.32
CA GLY A 7 14.67 2.20 -9.79
C GLY A 7 15.56 1.22 -9.01
N ARG A 8 16.81 1.09 -9.46
CA ARG A 8 17.79 0.12 -8.92
C ARG A 8 18.38 0.58 -7.58
N GLU A 9 18.46 1.88 -7.37
CA GLU A 9 18.86 2.52 -6.11
C GLU A 9 17.58 2.89 -5.36
N ARG A 10 17.13 2.02 -4.45
CA ARG A 10 16.01 2.34 -3.56
C ARG A 10 16.56 3.16 -2.39
N ASP A 11 16.20 4.44 -2.31
CA ASP A 11 16.62 5.38 -1.25
C ASP A 11 16.31 4.86 0.17
N CYS A 12 15.37 3.93 0.28
CA CYS A 12 15.23 3.04 1.42
C CYS A 12 15.28 1.60 0.93
N SER A 13 16.31 0.86 1.34
CA SER A 13 16.29 -0.61 1.28
C SER A 13 15.07 -1.14 2.03
N SER A 14 14.61 -2.35 1.67
CA SER A 14 13.49 -3.08 2.28
C SER A 14 13.54 -3.10 3.82
N THR A 15 14.72 -2.95 4.42
CA THR A 15 14.93 -2.76 5.86
C THR A 15 14.14 -1.58 6.47
N CYS A 16 13.84 -0.52 5.72
CA CYS A 16 13.09 0.64 6.23
C CYS A 16 11.59 0.38 6.38
N ILE A 17 11.01 -0.57 5.63
CA ILE A 17 9.57 -0.82 5.65
C ILE A 17 9.27 -1.76 6.81
N GLY A 18 9.30 -1.21 8.03
CA GLY A 18 9.00 -1.91 9.27
C GLY A 18 7.51 -2.20 9.50
N LEU A 19 6.74 -2.48 8.44
CA LEU A 19 5.32 -2.85 8.62
C LEU A 19 5.21 -4.18 9.34
N MET A 20 6.12 -5.13 9.10
CA MET A 20 6.15 -6.45 9.71
C MET A 20 7.60 -6.98 9.66
N ASP A 21 8.39 -6.68 10.70
CA ASP A 21 9.74 -7.22 10.97
C ASP A 21 10.60 -7.56 9.72
N GLY A 22 11.21 -6.53 9.12
CA GLY A 22 12.13 -6.65 7.98
C GLY A 22 11.48 -7.07 6.65
N GLU A 23 11.09 -6.12 5.79
CA GLU A 23 10.45 -6.42 4.49
C GLU A 23 11.28 -7.38 3.60
N SER A 24 12.60 -7.37 3.76
CA SER A 24 13.53 -8.16 2.92
C SER A 24 13.56 -9.65 3.27
N ASP A 25 13.26 -10.00 4.51
CA ASP A 25 13.35 -11.38 4.99
C ASP A 25 12.04 -12.14 4.75
N ASN A 26 12.16 -13.45 4.59
CA ASN A 26 11.00 -14.33 4.46
C ASN A 26 10.48 -14.74 5.84
N PRO A 27 9.15 -14.84 6.02
CA PRO A 27 8.60 -15.34 7.26
C PRO A 27 9.03 -16.80 7.45
N THR A 28 9.54 -17.12 8.64
CA THR A 28 9.95 -18.47 9.03
C THR A 28 9.34 -18.80 10.38
N VAL A 29 9.29 -20.09 10.74
CA VAL A 29 8.77 -20.52 12.05
C VAL A 29 9.59 -19.93 13.22
N GLU A 30 10.86 -19.61 12.95
CA GLU A 30 11.82 -19.11 13.94
C GLU A 30 11.83 -17.57 14.06
N ASN A 31 11.08 -16.85 13.23
CA ASN A 31 10.97 -15.39 13.30
C ASN A 31 9.52 -14.94 13.57
N LYS A 32 9.36 -13.75 14.13
CA LYS A 32 8.04 -13.19 14.48
C LYS A 32 7.46 -12.33 13.36
N GLN A 33 7.89 -12.57 12.13
CA GLN A 33 7.40 -11.86 10.97
C GLN A 33 5.97 -12.32 10.64
N CYS A 34 5.16 -11.43 10.06
CA CYS A 34 3.82 -11.79 9.60
C CYS A 34 3.92 -12.90 8.53
N PRO A 35 3.30 -14.08 8.75
CA PRO A 35 3.37 -15.18 7.78
C PRO A 35 2.68 -14.85 6.46
N ALA A 36 1.78 -13.86 6.48
CA ALA A 36 1.04 -13.38 5.31
C ALA A 36 1.65 -12.13 4.67
N LYS A 37 2.93 -11.81 4.91
CA LYS A 37 3.60 -10.61 4.37
C LYS A 37 3.34 -10.42 2.87
N ASP A 38 3.65 -11.44 2.06
CA ASP A 38 3.53 -11.34 0.61
C ASP A 38 2.08 -11.24 0.15
N LEU A 39 1.15 -11.86 0.89
CA LEU A 39 -0.28 -11.73 0.64
C LEU A 39 -0.78 -10.29 0.91
N VAL A 40 -0.35 -9.66 2.01
CA VAL A 40 -0.71 -8.26 2.33
C VAL A 40 -0.16 -7.30 1.28
N VAL A 41 1.08 -7.50 0.83
CA VAL A 41 1.69 -6.70 -0.24
C VAL A 41 0.94 -6.90 -1.56
N LEU A 42 0.59 -8.15 -1.90
CA LEU A 42 -0.17 -8.47 -3.09
C LEU A 42 -1.55 -7.79 -3.08
N LEU A 43 -2.31 -7.93 -2.00
CA LEU A 43 -3.65 -7.35 -1.89
C LEU A 43 -3.62 -5.82 -1.92
N SER A 44 -2.61 -5.21 -1.31
CA SER A 44 -2.41 -3.76 -1.35
C SER A 44 -2.14 -3.27 -2.78
N ARG A 45 -1.33 -4.00 -3.57
CA ARG A 45 -1.07 -3.68 -4.98
C ARG A 45 -2.31 -3.88 -5.84
N VAL A 46 -3.01 -5.00 -5.68
CA VAL A 46 -4.24 -5.29 -6.44
C VAL A 46 -5.32 -4.26 -6.13
N MET A 47 -5.51 -3.87 -4.86
CA MET A 47 -6.46 -2.82 -4.49
C MET A 47 -6.17 -1.50 -5.23
N LEU A 48 -4.90 -1.06 -5.25
CA LEU A 48 -4.53 0.18 -5.95
C LEU A 48 -4.70 0.05 -7.46
N VAL A 49 -4.26 -1.06 -8.06
CA VAL A 49 -4.40 -1.30 -9.51
C VAL A 49 -5.87 -1.33 -9.91
N GLU A 50 -6.70 -2.11 -9.23
CA GLU A 50 -8.14 -2.23 -9.52
C GLU A 50 -8.88 -0.92 -9.29
N PHE A 51 -8.43 -0.10 -8.34
CA PHE A 51 -8.99 1.22 -8.09
C PHE A 51 -8.66 2.18 -9.24
N PHE A 52 -7.39 2.30 -9.64
CA PHE A 52 -6.97 3.20 -10.72
C PHE A 52 -7.34 2.72 -12.13
N LEU A 53 -7.61 1.41 -12.32
CA LEU A 53 -8.22 0.92 -13.55
C LEU A 53 -9.66 1.40 -13.73
N ARG A 54 -10.36 1.72 -12.63
CA ARG A 54 -11.77 2.15 -12.66
C ARG A 54 -11.93 3.66 -12.50
N TYR A 55 -10.98 4.34 -11.86
CA TYR A 55 -11.09 5.74 -11.47
C TYR A 55 -9.78 6.48 -11.73
N ASP A 56 -9.86 7.64 -12.38
CA ASP A 56 -8.69 8.46 -12.68
C ASP A 56 -8.26 9.31 -11.48
N THR A 57 -9.24 9.95 -10.83
CA THR A 57 -9.01 10.90 -9.74
C THR A 57 -10.09 10.78 -8.67
N PHE A 58 -9.76 11.15 -7.43
CA PHE A 58 -10.69 11.12 -6.31
C PHE A 58 -10.30 12.17 -5.27
N ASP A 59 -11.30 12.69 -4.56
CA ASP A 59 -11.12 13.55 -3.38
C ASP A 59 -11.61 12.83 -2.13
N ILE A 60 -10.91 13.03 -1.01
CA ILE A 60 -11.28 12.46 0.29
C ILE A 60 -11.38 13.50 1.39
N GLU A 61 -12.22 13.20 2.37
CA GLU A 61 -12.12 13.73 3.73
C GLU A 61 -11.47 12.69 4.63
N SER A 62 -10.49 13.10 5.42
CA SER A 62 -9.86 12.24 6.42
C SER A 62 -10.19 12.71 7.84
N GLY A 63 -10.59 11.78 8.69
CA GLY A 63 -10.75 11.95 10.13
C GLY A 63 -9.92 10.94 10.92
N THR A 64 -9.89 11.08 12.24
CA THR A 64 -9.19 10.17 13.15
C THR A 64 -10.14 9.13 13.74
N LEU A 65 -9.66 7.89 13.88
CA LEU A 65 -10.35 6.81 14.59
C LEU A 65 -9.44 6.32 15.72
N LEU A 66 -10.02 5.61 16.70
CA LEU A 66 -9.25 4.97 17.78
C LEU A 66 -8.23 3.96 17.25
N LEU A 67 -8.52 3.33 16.10
CA LEU A 67 -7.56 2.57 15.31
C LEU A 67 -7.60 3.07 13.87
N GLY A 68 -6.51 3.69 13.43
CA GLY A 68 -6.34 4.15 12.05
C GLY A 68 -7.02 5.49 11.74
N SER A 69 -7.35 5.67 10.46
CA SER A 69 -7.96 6.90 9.94
C SER A 69 -9.34 6.60 9.36
N SER A 70 -10.30 7.48 9.62
CA SER A 70 -11.56 7.49 8.88
C SER A 70 -11.33 8.17 7.55
N VAL A 71 -11.75 7.55 6.44
CA VAL A 71 -11.61 8.13 5.11
C VAL A 71 -12.95 8.06 4.38
N THR A 72 -13.45 9.22 3.95
CA THR A 72 -14.72 9.35 3.22
C THR A 72 -14.45 9.96 1.85
N PHE A 73 -14.89 9.29 0.78
CA PHE A 73 -14.79 9.84 -0.58
C PHE A 73 -15.82 10.95 -0.79
N LYS A 74 -15.35 12.11 -1.27
CA LYS A 74 -16.21 13.25 -1.65
C LYS A 74 -16.58 13.20 -3.12
N SER A 75 -15.61 12.85 -3.96
CA SER A 75 -15.73 12.79 -5.40
C SER A 75 -14.90 11.62 -5.92
N ILE A 76 -15.38 10.97 -6.98
CA ILE A 76 -14.64 9.94 -7.70
C ILE A 76 -14.92 10.14 -9.19
N THR A 77 -13.86 10.34 -9.97
CA THR A 77 -13.94 10.47 -11.44
C THR A 77 -13.68 9.10 -12.06
N LYS A 78 -14.64 8.58 -12.82
CA LYS A 78 -14.49 7.31 -13.51
C LYS A 78 -13.45 7.44 -14.63
N ALA A 79 -12.62 6.40 -14.79
CA ALA A 79 -11.72 6.28 -15.91
C ALA A 79 -12.54 6.29 -17.22
N THR A 80 -12.05 7.03 -18.21
CA THR A 80 -12.71 7.13 -19.52
C THR A 80 -12.24 5.96 -20.38
N ASP A 81 -13.15 5.07 -20.76
CA ASP A 81 -12.84 4.01 -21.73
C ASP A 81 -12.43 4.69 -23.06
N THR A 82 -11.22 4.41 -23.54
CA THR A 82 -10.74 4.86 -24.85
C THR A 82 -11.07 3.84 -25.93
#